data_AF-A0A0N4UYI4-F1
#
_entry.id   AF-A0A0N4UYI4-F1
#
_cell.length_a   1.000
_cell.length_b   1.000
_cell.length_c   1.000
_cell.angle_alpha   90.00
_cell.angle_beta   90.00
_cell.angle_gamma   90.00
#
_symmetry.space_group_name_H-M   'P 1'
#
loop_
_entity.id
_entity.type
_entity.pdbx_description
1 polymer ?
#
loop_
_entity_poly.entity_id
_entity_poly.type
_entity_poly.pdbx_seq_one_letter_code
_entity_poly.pdbx_strand_id
1 'polypeptide(L)'
;MTVKEWELFIGFLYDEAVEEKQIKAISWVEDENKPYVARLKKYLPSLFNKLRLDQENLWKDFANSTDCEVKFPVSVEENLTEFQKVLVIQAVRPDRLNSALSSFVKKLMNKNSLSVLSFDLEQIYEKESSENEPLLVVTGTGADPTQVLVDLANKKLGLGKLHQISMGQGQLQTATEMMRYCAENGHWICIKNLHLSTDSVLLLYKDFLNMRRHPNFRLWLFSEPDEHFPSTVLQGSLKVTYESPPGVRNNLLRTLRRWQGLNISGGVVKMQCLYILAWLHALLQERRTFVPQVLIEIFILI
;
A
#
# COMPACT_ATOMS: atom_id res chain seq x y z
N MET A 1 2.56 -4.44 25.00
CA MET A 1 1.71 -5.37 24.26
C MET A 1 1.90 -6.75 24.85
N THR A 2 0.86 -7.29 25.48
CA THR A 2 0.81 -8.67 25.96
C THR A 2 0.22 -9.60 24.90
N VAL A 3 0.43 -10.91 25.01
CA VAL A 3 -0.14 -11.90 24.08
C VAL A 3 -1.67 -11.82 24.06
N LYS A 4 -2.31 -11.71 25.24
CA LYS A 4 -3.77 -11.57 25.36
C LYS A 4 -4.32 -10.29 24.74
N GLU A 5 -3.59 -9.18 24.83
CA GLU A 5 -3.96 -7.92 24.16
C GLU A 5 -3.93 -8.10 22.64
N TRP A 6 -2.91 -8.78 22.12
CA TRP A 6 -2.81 -9.07 20.69
C TRP A 6 -3.93 -10.00 20.22
N GLU A 7 -4.18 -11.12 20.93
CA GLU A 7 -5.24 -12.09 20.62
C GLU A 7 -6.64 -11.47 20.59
N LEU A 8 -6.92 -10.53 21.51
CA LEU A 8 -8.16 -9.75 21.50
C LEU A 8 -8.25 -8.86 20.26
N PHE A 9 -7.16 -8.16 19.91
CA PHE A 9 -7.11 -7.25 18.77
C PHE A 9 -7.39 -7.97 17.44
N ILE A 10 -6.77 -9.12 17.21
CA ILE A 10 -6.93 -9.90 15.97
C ILE A 10 -8.24 -10.72 15.91
N GLY A 11 -9.05 -10.69 16.97
CA GLY A 11 -10.36 -11.35 17.01
C GLY A 11 -10.32 -12.87 17.19
N PHE A 12 -9.17 -13.45 17.57
CA PHE A 12 -9.04 -14.90 17.84
C PHE A 12 -9.83 -15.33 19.09
N LEU A 13 -10.11 -14.40 20.00
CA LEU A 13 -10.97 -14.61 21.16
C LEU A 13 -12.45 -14.47 20.76
N TYR A 14 -12.93 -15.40 19.95
CA TYR A 14 -14.34 -15.46 19.51
C TYR A 14 -15.16 -16.30 20.50
N ASP A 15 -16.28 -15.75 20.98
CA ASP A 15 -17.30 -16.47 21.75
C ASP A 15 -18.69 -15.98 21.33
N GLU A 16 -19.64 -16.92 21.19
CA GLU A 16 -21.01 -16.69 20.67
C GLU A 16 -22.00 -16.07 21.66
N ALA A 17 -21.62 -15.75 22.89
CA ALA A 17 -22.50 -15.03 23.79
C ALA A 17 -21.70 -14.33 24.89
N VAL A 18 -21.57 -13.00 24.79
CA VAL A 18 -21.13 -12.20 25.95
C VAL A 18 -22.38 -11.58 26.56
N GLU A 19 -22.63 -11.86 27.84
CA GLU A 19 -23.80 -11.35 28.56
C GLU A 19 -23.86 -9.81 28.53
N GLU A 20 -24.77 -9.27 27.71
CA GLU A 20 -24.93 -7.83 27.47
C GLU A 20 -25.44 -7.03 28.68
N LYS A 21 -25.96 -7.70 29.71
CA LYS A 21 -26.75 -7.05 30.78
C LYS A 21 -25.97 -5.99 31.56
N GLN A 22 -24.65 -6.13 31.73
CA GLN A 22 -23.84 -5.15 32.48
C GLN A 22 -23.29 -3.99 31.64
N ILE A 23 -23.36 -4.05 30.30
CA ILE A 23 -22.78 -3.04 29.41
C ILE A 23 -23.85 -2.11 28.84
N LYS A 24 -25.12 -2.52 28.93
CA LYS A 24 -26.28 -1.65 28.72
C LYS A 24 -26.26 -0.40 29.60
N ALA A 25 -25.50 -0.39 30.70
CA ALA A 25 -25.30 0.76 31.58
C ALA A 25 -24.40 1.86 30.99
N ILE A 26 -23.64 1.59 29.92
CA ILE A 26 -22.81 2.60 29.25
C ILE A 26 -23.66 3.26 28.15
N SER A 27 -24.22 4.43 28.46
CA SER A 27 -25.16 5.20 27.63
C SER A 27 -24.53 5.81 26.38
N TRP A 28 -23.27 6.23 26.46
CA TRP A 28 -22.60 7.01 25.41
C TRP A 28 -21.95 6.17 24.32
N VAL A 29 -21.85 4.85 24.51
CA VAL A 29 -21.35 3.91 23.50
C VAL A 29 -22.52 3.39 22.68
N GLU A 30 -22.40 3.45 21.35
CA GLU A 30 -23.40 2.94 20.42
C GLU A 30 -23.70 1.46 20.67
N ASP A 31 -24.97 1.06 20.52
CA ASP A 31 -25.41 -0.31 20.80
C ASP A 31 -24.66 -1.36 19.99
N GLU A 32 -24.30 -1.04 18.74
CA GLU A 32 -23.50 -1.89 17.85
C GLU A 32 -22.09 -2.16 18.38
N ASN A 33 -21.55 -1.23 19.19
CA ASN A 33 -20.19 -1.33 19.72
C ASN A 33 -20.13 -1.99 21.11
N LYS A 34 -21.26 -2.13 21.80
CA LYS A 34 -21.34 -2.75 23.13
C LYS A 34 -20.80 -4.17 23.19
N PRO A 35 -20.97 -5.05 22.19
CA PRO A 35 -20.34 -6.37 22.17
C PRO A 35 -18.80 -6.32 22.23
N TYR A 36 -18.16 -5.33 21.59
CA TYR A 36 -16.69 -5.21 21.62
C TYR A 36 -16.20 -4.74 22.99
N VAL A 37 -16.91 -3.80 23.62
CA VAL A 37 -16.65 -3.39 25.01
C VAL A 37 -16.83 -4.58 25.96
N ALA A 38 -17.77 -5.47 25.67
CA ALA A 38 -17.99 -6.69 26.43
C ALA A 38 -16.82 -7.64 26.41
N ARG A 39 -16.25 -7.84 25.22
CA ARG A 39 -15.03 -8.64 25.04
C ARG A 39 -13.85 -8.02 25.78
N LEU A 40 -13.70 -6.69 25.71
CA LEU A 40 -12.67 -5.96 26.46
C LEU A 40 -12.79 -6.21 27.97
N LYS A 41 -14.01 -6.15 28.51
CA LYS A 41 -14.28 -6.44 29.93
C LYS A 41 -13.96 -7.88 30.31
N LYS A 42 -14.39 -8.84 29.49
CA LYS A 42 -14.21 -10.29 29.74
C LYS A 42 -12.73 -10.68 29.73
N TYR A 43 -12.00 -10.28 28.70
CA TYR A 43 -10.63 -10.75 28.47
C TYR A 43 -9.55 -9.86 29.10
N LEU A 44 -9.84 -8.57 29.28
CA LEU A 44 -8.93 -7.59 29.88
C LEU A 44 -9.62 -6.78 31.00
N PRO A 45 -10.08 -7.43 32.10
CA PRO A 45 -10.83 -6.76 33.16
C PRO A 45 -10.02 -5.66 33.87
N SER A 46 -8.70 -5.85 34.03
CA SER A 46 -7.81 -4.84 34.60
C SER A 46 -7.73 -3.58 33.74
N LEU A 47 -7.78 -3.72 32.42
CA LEU A 47 -7.82 -2.60 31.49
C LEU A 47 -9.20 -1.93 31.56
N PHE A 48 -10.28 -2.70 31.48
CA PHE A 48 -11.65 -2.18 31.58
C PHE A 48 -11.87 -1.33 32.84
N ASN A 49 -11.40 -1.80 34.00
CA ASN A 49 -11.50 -1.07 35.26
C ASN A 49 -10.70 0.24 35.28
N LYS A 50 -9.57 0.30 34.56
CA LYS A 50 -8.79 1.55 34.41
C LYS A 50 -9.50 2.59 33.55
N LEU A 51 -10.30 2.16 32.58
CA LEU A 51 -10.97 3.05 31.63
C LEU A 51 -12.14 3.82 32.23
N ARG A 52 -12.80 3.29 33.27
CA ARG A 52 -13.95 3.93 33.93
C ARG A 52 -15.01 4.40 32.92
N LEU A 53 -15.37 3.51 31.99
CA LEU A 53 -16.30 3.81 30.89
C LEU A 53 -17.72 4.14 31.39
N ASP A 54 -18.04 3.80 32.63
CA ASP A 54 -19.24 4.18 33.36
C ASP A 54 -19.33 5.70 33.62
N GLN A 55 -18.19 6.42 33.61
CA GLN A 55 -18.15 7.87 33.82
C GLN A 55 -18.27 8.63 32.50
N GLU A 56 -19.49 8.80 32.00
CA GLU A 56 -19.79 9.47 30.72
C GLU A 56 -19.13 10.85 30.58
N ASN A 57 -19.12 11.64 31.65
CA ASN A 57 -18.52 12.99 31.63
C ASN A 57 -17.03 13.00 31.29
N LEU A 58 -16.28 11.94 31.62
CA LEU A 58 -14.87 11.84 31.26
C LEU A 58 -14.68 11.65 29.76
N TRP A 59 -15.56 10.87 29.14
CA TRP A 59 -15.45 10.42 27.76
C TRP A 59 -16.22 11.29 26.77
N LYS A 60 -16.95 12.30 27.24
CA LYS A 60 -17.77 13.18 26.40
C LYS A 60 -16.98 13.85 25.26
N ASP A 61 -15.79 14.35 25.54
CA ASP A 61 -14.93 14.98 24.53
C ASP A 61 -14.37 13.97 23.53
N PHE A 62 -14.05 12.75 23.99
CA PHE A 62 -13.63 11.65 23.14
C PHE A 62 -14.77 11.21 22.21
N ALA A 63 -15.97 10.98 22.77
CA ALA A 63 -17.15 10.46 22.07
C ALA A 63 -17.61 11.39 20.95
N ASN A 64 -17.65 12.70 21.22
CA ASN A 64 -18.12 13.71 20.27
C ASN A 64 -17.05 14.18 19.27
N SER A 65 -15.79 13.75 19.42
CA SER A 65 -14.71 14.18 18.54
C SER A 65 -14.69 13.40 17.23
N THR A 66 -14.42 14.11 16.15
CA THR A 66 -14.01 13.51 14.87
C THR A 66 -12.61 12.91 14.96
N ASP A 67 -11.75 13.42 15.85
CA ASP A 67 -10.40 12.94 16.10
C ASP A 67 -10.30 12.46 17.55
N CYS A 68 -10.97 11.34 17.85
CA CYS A 68 -11.03 10.81 19.22
C CYS A 68 -9.67 10.25 19.68
N GLU A 69 -8.81 9.84 18.74
CA GLU A 69 -7.50 9.26 19.01
C GLU A 69 -6.51 10.18 19.74
N VAL A 70 -6.76 11.50 19.75
CA VAL A 70 -5.96 12.50 20.48
C VAL A 70 -6.70 13.13 21.66
N LYS A 71 -7.95 12.73 21.91
CA LYS A 71 -8.81 13.29 22.98
C LYS A 71 -9.16 12.24 24.02
N PHE A 72 -8.21 11.37 24.35
CA PHE A 72 -8.38 10.49 25.50
C PHE A 72 -8.49 11.33 26.78
N PRO A 73 -9.30 10.91 27.77
CA PRO A 73 -9.32 11.58 29.07
C PRO A 73 -7.93 11.48 29.70
N VAL A 74 -7.32 12.62 30.06
CA VAL A 74 -5.92 12.68 30.57
C VAL A 74 -5.69 11.71 31.73
N SER A 75 -6.65 11.63 32.67
CA SER A 75 -6.59 10.75 33.84
C SER A 75 -6.54 9.26 33.49
N VAL A 76 -7.09 8.87 32.35
CA VAL A 76 -7.05 7.50 31.82
C VAL A 76 -5.79 7.33 30.97
N GLU A 77 -5.49 8.30 30.10
CA GLU A 77 -4.43 8.23 29.10
C GLU A 77 -3.05 7.94 29.70
N GLU A 78 -2.71 8.57 30.83
CA GLU A 78 -1.43 8.38 31.54
C GLU A 78 -1.19 6.94 31.99
N ASN A 79 -2.27 6.16 32.18
CA ASN A 79 -2.22 4.79 32.68
C ASN A 79 -2.35 3.73 31.57
N LEU A 80 -2.41 4.17 30.30
CA LEU A 80 -2.56 3.31 29.14
C LEU A 80 -1.29 3.25 28.30
N THR A 81 -0.97 2.04 27.84
CA THR A 81 0.01 1.89 26.76
C THR A 81 -0.58 2.33 25.42
N GLU A 82 0.27 2.70 24.47
CA GLU A 82 -0.18 3.12 23.13
C GLU A 82 -1.00 2.03 22.41
N PHE A 83 -0.69 0.75 22.63
CA PHE A 83 -1.47 -0.36 22.07
C PHE A 83 -2.84 -0.52 22.77
N GLN A 84 -2.92 -0.27 24.07
CA GLN A 84 -4.20 -0.28 24.80
C GLN A 84 -5.12 0.84 24.31
N LYS A 85 -4.58 2.01 23.91
CA LYS A 85 -5.38 3.07 23.26
C LYS A 85 -6.04 2.57 21.96
N VAL A 86 -5.31 1.78 21.15
CA VAL A 86 -5.85 1.14 19.95
C VAL A 86 -6.99 0.18 20.29
N LEU A 87 -6.83 -0.65 21.32
CA LEU A 87 -7.88 -1.58 21.78
C LEU A 87 -9.14 -0.85 22.24
N VAL A 88 -8.99 0.30 22.92
CA VAL A 88 -10.14 1.12 23.33
C VAL A 88 -10.89 1.66 22.11
N ILE A 89 -10.17 2.19 21.12
CA ILE A 89 -10.77 2.71 19.89
C ILE A 89 -11.44 1.58 19.10
N GLN A 90 -10.80 0.41 18.98
CA GLN A 90 -11.41 -0.76 18.36
C GLN A 90 -12.75 -1.15 19.01
N ALA A 91 -12.84 -1.03 20.33
CA ALA A 91 -14.04 -1.40 21.07
C ALA A 91 -15.14 -0.34 21.05
N VAL A 92 -14.79 0.95 21.01
CA VAL A 92 -15.75 2.06 21.24
C VAL A 92 -16.03 2.89 19.98
N ARG A 93 -15.04 3.07 19.11
CA ARG A 93 -15.07 3.87 17.87
C ARG A 93 -14.32 3.15 16.74
N PRO A 94 -14.80 1.97 16.29
CA PRO A 94 -14.10 1.18 15.27
C PRO A 94 -13.93 1.95 13.94
N ASP A 95 -14.79 2.93 13.67
CA ASP A 95 -14.67 3.87 12.55
C ASP A 95 -13.34 4.64 12.53
N ARG A 96 -12.72 4.85 13.70
CA ARG A 96 -11.42 5.54 13.86
C ARG A 96 -10.22 4.60 13.99
N LEU A 97 -10.43 3.29 13.85
CA LEU A 97 -9.36 2.30 14.04
C LEU A 97 -8.17 2.52 13.10
N ASN A 98 -8.42 2.85 11.83
CA ASN A 98 -7.36 3.12 10.85
C ASN A 98 -6.48 4.32 11.24
N SER A 99 -7.09 5.40 11.73
CA SER A 99 -6.36 6.58 12.23
C SER A 99 -5.58 6.26 13.50
N ALA A 100 -6.17 5.49 14.41
CA ALA A 100 -5.53 5.05 15.64
C ALA A 100 -4.30 4.17 15.38
N LEU A 101 -4.42 3.17 14.51
CA LEU A 101 -3.32 2.31 14.08
C LEU A 101 -2.23 3.13 13.38
N SER A 102 -2.61 4.07 12.53
CA SER A 102 -1.66 4.96 11.87
C SER A 102 -0.88 5.80 12.88
N SER A 103 -1.54 6.36 13.90
CA SER A 103 -0.91 7.12 14.97
C SER A 103 0.01 6.23 15.83
N PHE A 104 -0.45 5.03 16.18
CA PHE A 104 0.31 4.04 16.93
C PHE A 104 1.63 3.67 16.23
N VAL A 105 1.58 3.31 14.95
CA VAL A 105 2.78 2.95 14.18
C VAL A 105 3.71 4.15 14.01
N LYS A 106 3.19 5.37 13.80
CA LYS A 106 4.02 6.60 13.73
C LYS A 106 4.83 6.81 15.00
N LYS A 107 4.18 6.69 16.17
CA LYS A 107 4.83 6.82 17.47
C LYS A 107 5.85 5.71 17.69
N LEU A 108 5.49 4.46 17.38
CA LEU A 108 6.38 3.30 17.56
C LEU A 108 7.63 3.38 16.68
N MET A 109 7.49 3.84 15.44
CA MET A 109 8.60 4.01 14.49
C MET A 109 9.34 5.34 14.64
N ASN A 110 8.89 6.23 15.54
CA ASN A 110 9.36 7.61 15.66
C ASN A 110 9.38 8.36 14.30
N LYS A 111 8.30 8.19 13.51
CA LYS A 111 8.15 8.78 12.18
C LYS A 111 6.93 9.69 12.12
N ASN A 112 7.08 10.85 11.50
CA ASN A 112 5.99 11.81 11.32
C ASN A 112 4.96 11.38 10.28
N SER A 113 5.33 10.45 9.38
CA SER A 113 4.45 9.94 8.33
C SER A 113 4.69 8.45 8.08
N LEU A 114 3.60 7.72 7.83
CA LEU A 114 3.64 6.34 7.30
C LEU A 114 3.59 6.31 5.78
N SER A 115 3.54 7.48 5.12
CA SER A 115 3.56 7.53 3.67
C SER A 115 4.81 6.82 3.17
N VAL A 116 4.59 5.73 2.44
CA VAL A 116 5.65 5.07 1.67
C VAL A 116 6.28 6.13 0.78
N LEU A 117 7.62 6.15 0.71
CA LEU A 117 8.36 7.02 -0.19
C LEU A 117 7.74 6.89 -1.59
N SER A 118 7.50 8.01 -2.27
CA SER A 118 6.95 7.99 -3.62
C SER A 118 7.83 7.07 -4.48
N PHE A 119 7.22 6.08 -5.15
CA PHE A 119 7.90 5.18 -6.06
C PHE A 119 8.83 5.95 -7.01
N ASP A 120 10.12 5.64 -6.94
CA ASP A 120 11.18 6.26 -7.73
C ASP A 120 12.09 5.17 -8.29
N LEU A 121 11.84 4.81 -9.56
CA LEU A 121 12.60 3.79 -10.29
C LEU A 121 14.09 4.11 -10.35
N GLU A 122 14.47 5.39 -10.37
CA GLU A 122 15.88 5.77 -10.44
C GLU A 122 16.59 5.43 -9.12
N GLN A 123 15.98 5.75 -7.98
CA GLN A 123 16.57 5.41 -6.68
C GLN A 123 16.65 3.91 -6.44
N ILE A 124 15.61 3.16 -6.81
CA ILE A 124 15.60 1.69 -6.70
C ILE A 124 16.72 1.10 -7.55
N TYR A 125 16.86 1.58 -8.79
CA TYR A 125 17.95 1.18 -9.66
C TYR A 125 19.33 1.48 -9.03
N GLU A 126 19.56 2.69 -8.54
CA GLU A 126 20.87 3.10 -8.04
C GLU A 126 21.27 2.44 -6.72
N LYS A 127 20.32 2.20 -5.81
CA LYS A 127 20.63 1.78 -4.43
C LYS A 127 20.38 0.30 -4.16
N GLU A 128 19.45 -0.31 -4.88
CA GLU A 128 18.92 -1.63 -4.52
C GLU A 128 19.05 -2.66 -5.66
N SER A 129 19.17 -2.23 -6.91
CA SER A 129 19.18 -3.17 -8.04
C SER A 129 20.50 -3.90 -8.24
N SER A 130 20.42 -5.16 -8.68
CA SER A 130 21.54 -6.03 -9.01
C SER A 130 21.33 -6.72 -10.35
N GLU A 131 22.41 -7.16 -11.01
CA GLU A 131 22.35 -8.08 -12.13
C GLU A 131 21.98 -9.50 -11.71
N ASN A 132 22.14 -9.85 -10.42
CA ASN A 132 21.85 -11.17 -9.84
C ASN A 132 20.43 -11.36 -9.31
N GLU A 133 19.68 -10.27 -9.24
CA GLU A 133 18.31 -10.29 -8.74
C GLU A 133 17.41 -9.51 -9.70
N PRO A 134 16.37 -10.12 -10.27
CA PRO A 134 15.41 -9.42 -11.11
C PRO A 134 14.54 -8.47 -10.28
N LEU A 135 14.09 -7.39 -10.92
CA LEU A 135 13.17 -6.41 -10.36
C LEU A 135 11.75 -6.76 -10.80
N LEU A 136 10.94 -7.24 -9.86
CA LEU A 136 9.51 -7.49 -10.07
C LEU A 136 8.69 -6.26 -9.70
N VAL A 137 8.17 -5.59 -10.72
CA VAL A 137 7.23 -4.48 -10.60
C VAL A 137 5.80 -5.03 -10.65
N VAL A 138 5.13 -5.01 -9.50
CA VAL A 138 3.72 -5.36 -9.40
C VAL A 138 2.90 -4.12 -9.69
N THR A 139 2.16 -4.13 -10.79
CA THR A 139 1.35 -2.99 -11.23
C THR A 139 -0.08 -3.10 -10.75
N GLY A 140 -0.61 -2.03 -10.17
CA GLY A 140 -2.06 -1.90 -9.92
C GLY A 140 -2.84 -1.73 -11.23
N THR A 141 -4.14 -1.98 -11.20
CA THR A 141 -5.00 -1.90 -12.39
C THR A 141 -4.91 -0.53 -13.08
N GLY A 142 -4.53 -0.54 -14.36
CA GLY A 142 -4.40 0.67 -15.18
C GLY A 142 -3.16 1.53 -14.91
N ALA A 143 -2.18 1.04 -14.15
CA ALA A 143 -0.90 1.71 -13.93
C ALA A 143 0.22 1.03 -14.74
N ASP A 144 0.73 1.70 -15.79
CA ASP A 144 1.87 1.20 -16.58
C ASP A 144 3.13 2.07 -16.32
N PRO A 145 4.17 1.54 -15.66
CA PRO A 145 5.43 2.24 -15.45
C PRO A 145 6.40 2.15 -16.65
N THR A 146 5.99 1.56 -17.78
CA THR A 146 6.84 1.36 -18.96
C THR A 146 7.57 2.62 -19.36
N GLN A 147 6.86 3.74 -19.54
CA GLN A 147 7.50 4.97 -20.03
C GLN A 147 8.56 5.48 -19.05
N VAL A 148 8.30 5.36 -17.75
CA VAL A 148 9.26 5.76 -16.71
C VAL A 148 10.53 4.91 -16.80
N LEU A 149 10.40 3.61 -17.06
CA LEU A 149 11.53 2.72 -17.28
C LEU A 149 12.30 3.06 -18.57
N VAL A 150 11.60 3.38 -19.67
CA VAL A 150 12.21 3.79 -20.94
C VAL A 150 13.05 5.05 -20.74
N ASP A 151 12.50 6.07 -20.09
CA ASP A 151 13.18 7.32 -19.83
C ASP A 151 14.43 7.11 -18.94
N LEU A 152 14.31 6.26 -17.91
CA LEU A 152 15.43 5.88 -17.05
C LEU A 152 16.52 5.14 -17.82
N ALA A 153 16.15 4.15 -18.64
CA ALA A 153 17.10 3.38 -19.41
C ALA A 153 17.84 4.26 -20.43
N ASN A 154 17.14 5.16 -21.11
CA ASN A 154 17.76 6.13 -22.02
C ASN A 154 18.75 7.04 -21.29
N LYS A 155 18.42 7.48 -20.07
CA LYS A 155 19.29 8.31 -19.23
C LYS A 155 20.54 7.56 -18.75
N LYS A 156 20.43 6.27 -18.40
CA LYS A 156 21.52 5.48 -17.78
C LYS A 156 22.36 4.68 -18.78
N LEU A 157 21.74 4.08 -19.80
CA LEU A 157 22.40 3.21 -20.77
C LEU A 157 22.62 3.87 -22.14
N GLY A 158 21.78 4.85 -22.48
CA GLY A 158 21.67 5.43 -23.83
C GLY A 158 20.57 4.77 -24.66
N LEU A 159 20.26 5.40 -25.81
CA LEU A 159 19.17 4.99 -26.70
C LEU A 159 19.36 3.56 -27.24
N GLY A 160 18.28 2.80 -27.30
CA GLY A 160 18.24 1.47 -27.95
C GLY A 160 18.79 0.32 -27.12
N LYS A 161 19.16 0.54 -25.84
CA LYS A 161 19.70 -0.49 -24.94
C LYS A 161 18.69 -1.08 -23.96
N LEU A 162 17.42 -0.71 -24.09
CA LEU A 162 16.30 -1.35 -23.40
C LEU A 162 15.49 -2.16 -24.40
N HIS A 163 15.37 -3.46 -24.15
CA HIS A 163 14.55 -4.39 -24.92
C HIS A 163 13.25 -4.66 -24.17
N GLN A 164 12.12 -4.71 -24.88
CA GLN A 164 10.81 -4.89 -24.26
C GLN A 164 10.09 -6.04 -24.94
N ILE A 165 9.56 -6.96 -24.15
CA ILE A 165 8.77 -8.11 -24.61
C ILE A 165 7.52 -8.22 -23.76
N SER A 166 6.36 -8.39 -24.38
CA SER A 166 5.13 -8.72 -23.67
C SER A 166 4.91 -10.22 -23.74
N MET A 167 4.70 -10.86 -22.59
CA MET A 167 4.42 -12.29 -22.54
C MET A 167 3.05 -12.61 -23.11
N GLY A 168 3.03 -13.67 -23.88
CA GLY A 168 1.85 -14.22 -24.53
C GLY A 168 2.21 -15.60 -25.10
N GLN A 169 1.24 -16.25 -25.73
CA GLN A 169 1.44 -17.58 -26.30
C GLN A 169 2.60 -17.56 -27.32
N GLY A 170 3.57 -18.47 -27.14
CA GLY A 170 4.73 -18.60 -28.03
C GLY A 170 5.88 -17.60 -27.81
N GLN A 171 5.81 -16.71 -26.81
CA GLN A 171 6.85 -15.68 -26.58
C GLN A 171 8.02 -16.15 -25.71
N LEU A 172 7.91 -17.31 -25.05
CA LEU A 172 8.94 -17.81 -24.12
C LEU A 172 10.32 -17.93 -24.76
N GLN A 173 10.40 -18.50 -25.97
CA GLN A 173 11.68 -18.68 -26.65
C GLN A 173 12.32 -17.33 -26.99
N THR A 174 11.57 -16.43 -27.62
CA THR A 174 12.01 -15.06 -27.95
C THR A 174 12.46 -14.29 -26.71
N ALA A 175 11.71 -14.39 -25.61
CA ALA A 175 12.05 -13.76 -24.34
C ALA A 175 13.36 -14.29 -23.76
N THR A 176 13.57 -15.61 -23.85
CA THR A 176 14.77 -16.27 -23.36
C THR A 176 16.01 -15.89 -24.18
N GLU A 177 15.90 -15.89 -25.50
CA GLU A 177 16.98 -15.49 -26.41
C GLU A 177 17.35 -14.02 -26.21
N MET A 178 16.36 -13.14 -26.15
CA MET A 178 16.59 -11.71 -25.91
C MET A 178 17.20 -11.45 -24.53
N MET A 179 16.77 -12.19 -23.50
CA MET A 179 17.32 -12.08 -22.16
C MET A 179 18.81 -12.47 -22.14
N ARG A 180 19.18 -13.57 -22.81
CA ARG A 180 20.59 -13.99 -22.93
C ARG A 180 21.42 -12.95 -23.67
N TYR A 181 20.92 -12.43 -24.80
CA TYR A 181 21.56 -11.34 -25.53
C TYR A 181 21.79 -10.11 -24.65
N CYS A 182 20.77 -9.70 -23.87
CA CYS A 182 20.89 -8.56 -22.97
C CYS A 182 21.87 -8.83 -21.83
N ALA A 183 21.89 -10.05 -21.29
CA ALA A 183 22.79 -10.46 -20.22
C ALA A 183 24.25 -10.41 -20.65
N GLU A 184 24.56 -10.80 -21.90
CA GLU A 184 25.92 -10.73 -22.45
C GLU A 184 26.36 -9.29 -22.75
N ASN A 185 25.47 -8.46 -23.30
CA ASN A 185 25.79 -7.10 -23.75
C ASN A 185 25.62 -6.03 -22.66
N GLY A 186 25.13 -6.39 -21.47
CA GLY A 186 24.85 -5.44 -20.39
C GLY A 186 23.69 -4.48 -20.70
N HIS A 187 22.75 -4.92 -21.54
CA HIS A 187 21.52 -4.20 -21.84
C HIS A 187 20.45 -4.48 -20.78
N TRP A 188 19.34 -3.74 -20.80
CA TRP A 188 18.19 -4.06 -19.98
C TRP A 188 17.13 -4.76 -20.81
N ILE A 189 16.41 -5.67 -20.16
CA ILE A 189 15.22 -6.29 -20.73
C ILE A 189 14.04 -6.09 -19.77
N CYS A 190 12.90 -5.70 -20.34
CA CYS A 190 11.62 -5.60 -19.64
C CYS A 190 10.65 -6.63 -20.22
N ILE A 191 10.16 -7.51 -19.35
CA ILE A 191 9.20 -8.55 -19.71
C ILE A 191 7.87 -8.24 -19.03
N LYS A 192 6.84 -7.98 -19.82
CA LYS A 192 5.53 -7.51 -19.37
C LYS A 192 4.49 -8.62 -19.34
N ASN A 193 3.41 -8.36 -18.61
CA ASN A 193 2.22 -9.20 -18.54
C ASN A 193 2.52 -10.65 -18.11
N LEU A 194 3.44 -10.83 -17.16
CA LEU A 194 3.86 -12.15 -16.70
C LEU A 194 2.72 -12.99 -16.10
N HIS A 195 1.75 -12.33 -15.46
CA HIS A 195 0.51 -12.95 -14.97
C HIS A 195 -0.29 -13.71 -16.06
N LEU A 196 -0.17 -13.33 -17.34
CA LEU A 196 -0.86 -14.04 -18.43
C LEU A 196 -0.21 -15.39 -18.79
N SER A 197 0.99 -15.69 -18.30
CA SER A 197 1.69 -16.94 -18.63
C SER A 197 2.61 -17.40 -17.50
N THR A 198 2.03 -17.71 -16.34
CA THR A 198 2.75 -18.11 -15.11
C THR A 198 3.69 -19.30 -15.30
N ASP A 199 3.32 -20.30 -16.11
CA ASP A 199 4.18 -21.45 -16.45
C ASP A 199 5.49 -21.02 -17.12
N SER A 200 5.42 -20.05 -18.04
CA SER A 200 6.57 -19.52 -18.76
C SER A 200 7.51 -18.73 -17.84
N VAL A 201 6.97 -18.08 -16.80
CA VAL A 201 7.76 -17.28 -15.85
C VAL A 201 8.78 -18.15 -15.11
N LEU A 202 8.37 -19.34 -14.67
CA LEU A 202 9.26 -20.23 -13.93
C LEU A 202 10.42 -20.73 -14.80
N LEU A 203 10.14 -21.07 -16.07
CA LEU A 203 11.17 -21.51 -17.02
C LEU A 203 12.15 -20.37 -17.32
N LEU A 204 11.64 -19.16 -17.56
CA LEU A 204 12.46 -17.98 -17.80
C LEU A 204 13.36 -17.66 -16.60
N TYR A 205 12.84 -17.78 -15.38
CA TYR A 205 13.62 -17.57 -14.17
C TYR A 205 14.72 -18.62 -13.97
N LYS A 206 14.45 -19.90 -14.26
CA LYS A 206 15.47 -20.95 -14.22
C LYS A 206 16.62 -20.65 -15.19
N ASP A 207 16.31 -20.15 -16.38
CA ASP A 207 17.33 -19.74 -17.35
C ASP A 207 18.13 -18.53 -16.88
N PHE A 208 17.48 -17.54 -16.26
CA PHE A 208 18.14 -16.39 -15.63
C PHE A 208 19.15 -16.80 -14.55
N LEU A 209 18.83 -17.80 -13.72
CA LEU A 209 19.74 -18.28 -12.68
C LEU A 209 20.99 -18.96 -13.25
N ASN A 210 20.87 -19.62 -14.40
CA ASN A 210 21.95 -20.40 -15.01
C ASN A 210 22.85 -19.60 -15.97
N MET A 211 22.47 -18.37 -16.33
CA MET A 211 23.26 -17.55 -17.25
C MET A 211 24.29 -16.68 -16.52
N ARG A 212 25.41 -16.42 -17.22
CA ARG A 212 26.36 -15.36 -16.84
C ARG A 212 25.78 -14.01 -17.25
N ARG A 213 25.89 -13.02 -16.38
CA ARG A 213 25.24 -11.71 -16.53
C ARG A 213 26.28 -10.62 -16.40
N HIS A 214 26.26 -9.67 -17.32
CA HIS A 214 27.10 -8.49 -17.28
C HIS A 214 26.71 -7.59 -16.08
N PRO A 215 27.64 -6.89 -15.42
CA PRO A 215 27.33 -6.07 -14.24
C PRO A 215 26.25 -4.99 -14.45
N ASN A 216 26.15 -4.46 -15.68
CA ASN A 216 25.14 -3.46 -16.06
C ASN A 216 23.77 -4.06 -16.46
N PHE A 217 23.68 -5.38 -16.62
CA PHE A 217 22.43 -6.05 -17.00
C PHE A 217 21.38 -5.89 -15.91
N ARG A 218 20.13 -5.61 -16.30
CA ARG A 218 18.98 -5.62 -15.39
C ARG A 218 17.80 -6.30 -16.07
N LEU A 219 17.16 -7.20 -15.31
CA LEU A 219 15.93 -7.88 -15.70
C LEU A 219 14.76 -7.24 -14.98
N TRP A 220 13.89 -6.58 -15.74
CA TRP A 220 12.65 -5.96 -15.25
C TRP A 220 11.47 -6.87 -15.59
N LEU A 221 10.72 -7.27 -14.57
CA LEU A 221 9.58 -8.17 -14.64
C LEU A 221 8.32 -7.39 -14.26
N PHE A 222 7.36 -7.26 -15.17
CA PHE A 222 6.12 -6.52 -14.92
C PHE A 222 4.95 -7.50 -14.87
N SER A 223 4.20 -7.46 -13.77
CA SER A 223 3.05 -8.35 -13.56
C SER A 223 1.94 -7.64 -12.77
N GLU A 224 0.70 -8.03 -13.02
CA GLU A 224 -0.39 -7.80 -12.08
C GLU A 224 -0.37 -8.89 -11.00
N PRO A 225 -1.04 -8.68 -9.85
CA PRO A 225 -1.20 -9.70 -8.83
C PRO A 225 -1.90 -10.95 -9.39
N ASP A 226 -1.30 -12.13 -9.16
CA ASP A 226 -1.87 -13.42 -9.57
C ASP A 226 -1.53 -14.49 -8.51
N GLU A 227 -2.52 -15.29 -8.10
CA GLU A 227 -2.37 -16.30 -7.05
C GLU A 227 -1.49 -17.49 -7.47
N HIS A 228 -1.39 -17.77 -8.77
CA HIS A 228 -0.60 -18.85 -9.34
C HIS A 228 0.82 -18.40 -9.71
N PHE A 229 1.19 -17.16 -9.41
CA PHE A 229 2.53 -16.67 -9.70
C PHE A 229 3.59 -17.46 -8.91
N PRO A 230 4.66 -17.98 -9.55
CA PRO A 230 5.58 -18.89 -8.88
C PRO A 230 6.31 -18.24 -7.68
N SER A 231 6.16 -18.86 -6.49
CA SER A 231 6.76 -18.38 -5.25
C SER A 231 8.29 -18.31 -5.29
N THR A 232 8.95 -19.20 -6.04
CA THR A 232 10.40 -19.18 -6.28
C THR A 232 10.85 -17.86 -6.90
N VAL A 233 10.09 -17.36 -7.88
CA VAL A 233 10.40 -16.09 -8.55
C VAL A 233 10.14 -14.93 -7.59
N LEU A 234 9.04 -14.96 -6.83
CA LEU A 234 8.76 -13.95 -5.80
C LEU A 234 9.87 -13.88 -4.75
N GLN A 235 10.36 -15.02 -4.26
CA GLN A 235 11.39 -15.06 -3.22
C GLN A 235 12.71 -14.47 -3.70
N GLY A 236 13.14 -14.83 -4.91
CA GLY A 236 14.41 -14.39 -5.47
C GLY A 236 14.32 -13.20 -6.42
N SER A 237 13.35 -12.31 -6.23
CA SER A 237 13.23 -11.02 -6.92
C SER A 237 13.13 -9.87 -5.92
N LEU A 238 13.64 -8.70 -6.29
CA LEU A 238 13.35 -7.44 -5.61
C LEU A 238 11.94 -6.97 -6.02
N LYS A 239 11.03 -6.87 -5.06
CA LYS A 239 9.61 -6.60 -5.31
C LYS A 239 9.28 -5.14 -5.06
N VAL A 240 8.62 -4.51 -6.02
CA VAL A 240 8.16 -3.13 -5.90
C VAL A 240 6.74 -3.02 -6.42
N THR A 241 5.88 -2.36 -5.64
CA THR A 241 4.51 -2.07 -6.06
C THR A 241 4.45 -0.71 -6.75
N TYR A 242 3.94 -0.67 -7.98
CA TYR A 242 3.65 0.56 -8.71
C TYR A 242 2.16 0.87 -8.66
N GLU A 243 1.80 1.74 -7.73
CA GLU A 243 0.42 2.17 -7.51
C GLU A 243 0.32 3.69 -7.52
N SER A 244 -0.90 4.20 -7.70
CA SER A 244 -1.14 5.63 -7.51
C SER A 244 -1.00 5.98 -6.03
N PRO A 245 -0.27 7.05 -5.67
CA PRO A 245 -0.07 7.40 -4.28
C PRO A 245 -1.42 7.75 -3.64
N PRO A 246 -1.72 7.26 -2.42
CA PRO A 246 -2.99 7.52 -1.79
C PRO A 246 -3.11 9.00 -1.39
N GLY A 247 -4.30 9.56 -1.56
CA GLY A 247 -4.67 10.91 -1.20
C GLY A 247 -4.59 11.90 -2.38
N VAL A 248 -5.62 12.74 -2.49
CA VAL A 248 -5.74 13.79 -3.53
C VAL A 248 -4.48 14.66 -3.61
N ARG A 249 -3.93 15.06 -2.46
CA ARG A 249 -2.72 15.89 -2.38
C ARG A 249 -1.52 15.20 -3.01
N ASN A 250 -1.32 13.91 -2.75
CA ASN A 250 -0.17 13.18 -3.26
C ASN A 250 -0.31 12.92 -4.77
N ASN A 251 -1.52 12.62 -5.26
CA ASN A 251 -1.80 12.52 -6.69
C ASN A 251 -1.58 13.84 -7.43
N LEU A 252 -2.00 14.96 -6.84
CA LEU A 252 -1.73 16.29 -7.38
C LEU A 252 -0.23 16.58 -7.44
N LEU A 253 0.50 16.37 -6.34
CA LEU A 253 1.95 16.59 -6.27
C LEU A 253 2.71 15.72 -7.28
N ARG A 254 2.29 14.46 -7.47
CA ARG A 254 2.86 13.56 -8.50
C ARG A 254 2.71 14.16 -9.89
N THR A 255 1.51 14.61 -10.25
CA THR A 255 1.23 15.24 -11.55
C THR A 255 2.04 16.51 -11.75
N LEU A 256 2.07 17.40 -10.74
CA LEU A 256 2.81 18.66 -10.82
C LEU A 256 4.32 18.45 -10.95
N ARG A 257 4.91 17.49 -10.23
CA ARG A 257 6.34 17.14 -10.37
C ARG A 257 6.68 16.63 -11.77
N ARG A 258 5.82 15.80 -12.36
CA ARG A 258 5.99 15.34 -13.75
C ARG A 258 5.96 16.51 -14.73
N TRP A 259 5.04 17.45 -14.55
CA TRP A 259 4.92 18.63 -15.41
C TRP A 259 6.04 19.65 -15.26
N GLN A 260 6.61 19.78 -14.06
CA GLN A 260 7.82 20.60 -13.85
C GLN A 260 8.98 20.14 -14.75
N GLY A 261 9.13 18.82 -14.95
CA GLY A 261 10.14 18.26 -15.86
C GLY A 261 9.88 18.55 -17.35
N LEU A 262 8.68 18.97 -17.73
CA LEU A 262 8.29 19.26 -19.12
C LEU A 262 8.47 20.73 -19.52
N ASN A 263 9.00 21.59 -18.62
CA ASN A 263 9.19 23.03 -18.85
C ASN A 263 7.94 23.73 -19.43
N ILE A 264 6.76 23.38 -18.91
CA ILE A 264 5.49 23.93 -19.40
C ILE A 264 5.46 25.44 -19.09
N SER A 265 5.51 26.24 -20.15
CA SER A 265 5.35 27.69 -20.08
C SER A 265 4.01 28.12 -20.67
N GLY A 266 3.48 29.24 -20.18
CA GLY A 266 2.19 29.76 -20.59
C GLY A 266 1.73 30.96 -19.77
N GLY A 267 0.72 31.67 -20.29
CA GLY A 267 0.03 32.71 -19.53
C GLY A 267 -0.74 32.13 -18.33
N VAL A 268 -1.14 33.01 -17.41
CA VAL A 268 -1.80 32.66 -16.14
C VAL A 268 -3.01 31.74 -16.34
N VAL A 269 -3.86 32.02 -17.34
CA VAL A 269 -5.06 31.24 -17.64
C VAL A 269 -4.72 29.78 -18.00
N LYS A 270 -3.68 29.57 -18.81
CA LYS A 270 -3.23 28.21 -19.18
C LYS A 270 -2.75 27.43 -17.95
N MET A 271 -2.00 28.09 -17.06
CA MET A 271 -1.53 27.46 -15.81
C MET A 271 -2.68 27.14 -14.86
N GLN A 272 -3.70 28.00 -14.78
CA GLN A 272 -4.92 27.74 -14.01
C GLN A 272 -5.70 26.54 -14.56
N CYS A 273 -5.91 26.45 -15.87
CA CYS A 273 -6.57 25.31 -16.49
C CYS A 273 -5.82 24.00 -16.25
N LEU A 274 -4.49 24.02 -16.37
CA LEU A 274 -3.65 22.86 -16.07
C LEU A 274 -3.77 22.45 -14.60
N TYR A 275 -3.75 23.40 -13.67
CA TYR A 275 -3.93 23.11 -12.25
C TYR A 275 -5.31 22.47 -11.97
N ILE A 276 -6.38 23.01 -12.55
CA ILE A 276 -7.74 22.43 -12.43
C ILE A 276 -7.78 21.02 -13.01
N LEU A 277 -7.14 20.78 -14.16
CA LEU A 277 -7.04 19.45 -14.77
C LEU A 277 -6.29 18.46 -13.86
N ALA A 278 -5.16 18.87 -13.27
CA ALA A 278 -4.40 18.03 -12.35
C ALA A 278 -5.21 17.70 -11.08
N TRP A 279 -5.99 18.67 -10.60
CA TRP A 279 -6.87 18.48 -9.45
C TRP A 279 -8.04 17.54 -9.77
N LEU A 280 -8.68 17.71 -10.94
CA LEU A 280 -9.72 16.82 -11.42
C LEU A 280 -9.20 15.38 -11.59
N HIS A 281 -8.02 15.22 -12.19
CA HIS A 281 -7.36 13.92 -12.34
C HIS A 281 -7.09 13.25 -10.98
N ALA A 282 -6.55 13.99 -10.02
CA ALA A 282 -6.30 13.49 -8.67
C ALA A 282 -7.61 13.08 -7.95
N LEU A 283 -8.68 13.86 -8.11
CA LEU A 283 -9.97 13.56 -7.51
C LEU A 283 -10.64 12.33 -8.13
N LEU A 284 -10.56 12.18 -9.46
CA LEU A 284 -11.07 11.00 -10.16
C LEU A 284 -10.30 9.72 -9.78
N GLN A 285 -8.99 9.80 -9.61
CA GLN A 285 -8.17 8.68 -9.13
C GLN A 285 -8.59 8.25 -7.72
N GLU A 286 -8.73 9.19 -6.80
CA GLU A 286 -9.11 8.88 -5.41
C GLU A 286 -10.53 8.35 -5.29
N ARG A 287 -11.47 8.83 -6.12
CA ARG A 287 -12.85 8.32 -6.10
C ARG A 287 -12.91 6.83 -6.37
N ARG A 288 -12.02 6.25 -7.18
CA ARG A 288 -11.97 4.79 -7.43
C ARG A 288 -11.79 3.98 -6.15
N THR A 289 -11.14 4.54 -5.13
CA THR A 289 -10.92 3.90 -3.82
C THR A 289 -12.20 3.84 -2.98
N PHE A 290 -13.20 4.69 -3.25
CA PHE A 290 -14.44 4.81 -2.46
C PHE A 290 -15.69 4.27 -3.19
N VAL A 291 -15.53 3.70 -4.39
CA VAL A 291 -16.65 3.14 -5.15
C VAL A 291 -16.97 1.73 -4.62
N PRO A 292 -18.23 1.42 -4.27
CA PRO A 292 -18.61 0.04 -3.93
C PRO A 292 -18.38 -0.87 -5.14
N GLN A 293 -17.84 -2.08 -4.89
CA GLN A 293 -17.37 -3.03 -5.92
C GLN A 293 -18.33 -3.26 -7.10
N VAL A 294 -19.64 -3.02 -6.92
CA VAL A 294 -20.69 -3.15 -7.96
C VAL A 294 -20.60 -2.10 -9.08
N LEU A 295 -19.97 -0.95 -8.86
CA LEU A 295 -19.87 0.13 -9.86
C LEU A 295 -18.60 0.07 -10.73
N ILE A 296 -17.70 -0.88 -10.46
CA ILE A 296 -16.44 -1.02 -11.21
C ILE A 296 -16.69 -1.49 -12.65
N GLU A 297 -17.76 -2.26 -12.90
CA GLU A 297 -18.12 -2.72 -14.26
C GLU A 297 -18.51 -1.57 -15.21
N ILE A 298 -18.98 -0.43 -14.69
CA ILE A 298 -19.47 0.68 -15.54
C ILE A 298 -18.32 1.53 -16.11
N PHE A 299 -17.15 1.57 -15.44
CA PHE A 299 -16.01 2.37 -15.91
C PHE A 299 -15.04 1.62 -16.83
N ILE A 300 -15.19 0.30 -17.01
CA ILE A 300 -14.38 -0.50 -17.93
C ILE A 300 -14.96 -0.48 -19.36
N LEU A 301 -16.17 0.06 -19.56
CA LEU A 301 -16.90 0.07 -20.84
C LEU A 301 -16.97 1.45 -21.53
N ILE A 302 -16.17 2.44 -21.12
CA ILE A 302 -16.00 3.72 -21.82
C ILE A 302 -14.52 3.98 -22.06
#